data_AF-A0A835HMB8-F1
#
_entry.id   AF-A0A835HMB8-F1
#
_cell.length_a   1.000
_cell.length_b   1.000
_cell.length_c   1.000
_cell.angle_alpha   90.00
_cell.angle_beta   90.00
_cell.angle_gamma   90.00
#
_symmetry.space_group_name_H-M   'P 1'
#
loop_
_entity.id
_entity.type
_entity.pdbx_description
1 polymer ?
#
loop_
_entity_poly.entity_id
_entity_poly.type
_entity_poly.pdbx_seq_one_letter_code
_entity_poly.pdbx_strand_id
1 'polypeptide(L)'
;FLWTLRNIGDSHAAMSAGSSESTKDKILQSNVSKYFSDPQCYFQVNGQYVRNKLKVILFPFLHRGHWTRITEPIGGRLSYKPPAFDINALDLYIPLMSFGIYVVLAGFTLGLIGKFSLEALSLQFTKGLFGWFLQVLLLKVSLYSLGSGEAPLLNIVAYAGYAFTGMCVAVKGRNM
;
A
#
# COMPACT_ATOMS: atom_id res chain seq x y z
N PHE A 1 15.19 -56.41 20.78
CA PHE A 1 13.94 -55.83 21.31
C PHE A 1 14.12 -54.38 21.81
N LEU A 2 15.14 -54.06 22.61
CA LEU A 2 15.36 -52.70 23.14
C LEU A 2 15.77 -51.64 22.09
N TRP A 3 16.48 -52.04 21.02
CA TRP A 3 16.86 -51.12 19.94
C TRP A 3 15.64 -50.61 19.13
N THR A 4 14.65 -51.49 18.92
CA THR A 4 13.45 -51.19 18.13
C THR A 4 12.52 -50.20 18.84
N LEU A 5 12.42 -50.26 20.17
CA LEU A 5 11.59 -49.34 20.94
C LEU A 5 12.18 -47.92 21.04
N ARG A 6 13.51 -47.78 21.01
CA ARG A 6 14.17 -46.47 20.97
C ARG A 6 13.87 -45.73 19.66
N ASN A 7 13.99 -46.41 18.52
CA ASN A 7 13.71 -45.82 17.21
C ASN A 7 12.24 -45.41 17.03
N ILE A 8 11.29 -46.11 17.66
CA ILE A 8 9.86 -45.75 17.61
C ILE A 8 9.60 -44.48 18.41
N GLY A 9 10.22 -44.33 19.60
CA GLY A 9 10.13 -43.11 20.40
C GLY A 9 10.70 -41.88 19.69
N ASP A 10 11.87 -42.03 19.05
CA ASP A 10 12.53 -40.95 18.30
C ASP A 10 11.72 -40.55 17.05
N SER A 11 11.05 -41.50 16.39
CA SER A 11 10.18 -41.25 15.22
C SER A 11 8.92 -40.47 15.60
N HIS A 12 8.29 -40.79 16.73
CA HIS A 12 7.13 -40.04 17.25
C HIS A 12 7.51 -38.63 17.71
N ALA A 13 8.68 -38.46 18.34
CA ALA A 13 9.21 -37.15 18.73
C ALA A 13 9.53 -36.29 17.49
N ALA A 14 10.13 -36.88 16.44
CA ALA A 14 10.43 -36.19 15.19
C ALA A 14 9.17 -35.81 14.39
N MET A 15 8.12 -36.64 14.38
CA MET A 15 6.82 -36.31 13.75
C MET A 15 6.09 -35.19 14.48
N SER A 16 6.14 -35.18 15.82
CA SER A 16 5.57 -34.11 16.64
C SER A 16 6.33 -32.79 16.44
N ALA A 17 7.67 -32.83 16.48
CA ALA A 17 8.53 -31.68 16.22
C ALA A 17 8.33 -31.11 14.81
N GLY A 18 8.34 -31.94 13.76
CA GLY A 18 8.14 -31.51 12.37
C GLY A 18 6.74 -30.94 12.07
N SER A 19 5.69 -31.45 12.73
CA SER A 19 4.34 -30.87 12.63
C SER A 19 4.25 -29.49 13.33
N SER A 20 4.95 -29.33 14.45
CA SER A 20 5.00 -28.07 15.20
C SER A 20 5.82 -27.00 14.47
N GLU A 21 6.90 -27.40 13.80
CA GLU A 21 7.77 -26.51 13.01
C GLU A 21 7.07 -26.09 11.72
N SER A 22 6.45 -27.03 10.99
CA SER A 22 5.60 -26.70 9.83
C SER A 22 4.42 -25.79 10.18
N THR A 23 3.85 -25.93 11.38
CA THR A 23 2.75 -25.06 11.84
C THR A 23 3.27 -23.67 12.22
N LYS A 24 4.42 -23.57 12.89
CA LYS A 24 5.08 -22.29 13.18
C LYS A 24 5.47 -21.57 11.90
N ASP A 25 6.03 -22.25 10.91
CA ASP A 25 6.39 -21.67 9.62
C ASP A 25 5.16 -21.17 8.86
N LYS A 26 4.05 -21.91 8.88
CA LYS A 26 2.78 -21.46 8.31
C LYS A 26 2.19 -20.26 9.05
N ILE A 27 2.30 -20.21 10.38
CA ILE A 27 1.86 -19.06 11.20
C ILE A 27 2.74 -17.84 10.93
N LEU A 28 4.06 -18.02 10.85
CA LEU A 28 5.00 -16.94 10.54
C LEU A 28 4.80 -16.43 9.12
N GLN A 29 4.66 -17.30 8.12
CA GLN A 29 4.40 -16.89 6.75
C GLN A 29 3.03 -16.23 6.59
N SER A 30 1.99 -16.70 7.27
CA SER A 30 0.69 -16.03 7.25
C SER A 30 0.72 -14.66 7.92
N ASN A 31 1.46 -14.50 9.02
CA ASN A 31 1.67 -13.20 9.66
C ASN A 31 2.48 -12.25 8.79
N VAL A 32 3.61 -12.70 8.22
CA VAL A 32 4.46 -11.90 7.33
C VAL A 32 3.70 -11.48 6.07
N SER A 33 2.94 -12.38 5.45
CA SER A 33 2.09 -12.09 4.29
C SER A 33 0.93 -11.15 4.62
N LYS A 34 0.40 -11.19 5.85
CA LYS A 34 -0.62 -10.24 6.33
C LYS A 34 -0.08 -8.80 6.41
N TYR A 35 1.21 -8.62 6.72
CA TYR A 35 1.85 -7.30 6.79
C TYR A 35 2.44 -6.83 5.45
N PHE A 36 3.02 -7.75 4.68
CA PHE A 36 3.56 -7.53 3.34
C PHE A 36 2.69 -8.25 2.31
N SER A 37 1.59 -7.59 1.94
CA SER A 37 0.85 -7.97 0.74
C SER A 37 1.78 -7.95 -0.47
N ASP A 38 1.63 -8.90 -1.40
CA ASP A 38 2.39 -8.92 -2.64
C ASP A 38 2.29 -7.54 -3.34
N PRO A 39 3.41 -6.80 -3.47
CA PRO A 39 3.39 -5.45 -4.02
C PRO A 39 2.86 -5.42 -5.46
N GLN A 40 3.00 -6.52 -6.21
CA GLN A 40 2.52 -6.61 -7.59
C GLN A 40 1.02 -6.33 -7.71
N CYS A 41 0.22 -6.74 -6.72
CA CYS A 41 -1.23 -6.52 -6.70
C CYS A 41 -1.61 -5.02 -6.73
N TYR A 42 -0.83 -4.16 -6.07
CA TYR A 42 -1.10 -2.70 -6.02
C TYR A 42 -0.81 -1.98 -7.33
N PHE A 43 -0.07 -2.62 -8.25
CA PHE A 43 0.28 -2.08 -9.55
C PHE A 43 -0.53 -2.69 -10.69
N GLN A 44 -1.45 -3.61 -10.40
CA GLN A 44 -2.40 -4.16 -11.39
C GLN A 44 -3.50 -3.15 -11.67
N VAL A 45 -3.18 -2.12 -12.44
CA VAL A 45 -4.08 -1.02 -12.84
C VAL A 45 -4.27 -0.99 -14.36
N ASN A 46 -5.40 -0.45 -14.82
CA ASN A 46 -5.64 -0.19 -16.24
C ASN A 46 -5.99 1.30 -16.47
N GLY A 47 -5.93 1.77 -17.72
CA GLY A 47 -6.17 3.19 -18.04
C GLY A 47 -7.60 3.67 -17.71
N GLN A 48 -8.59 2.78 -17.75
CA GLN A 48 -9.96 3.09 -17.35
C GLN A 48 -10.07 3.29 -15.83
N TYR A 49 -9.44 2.41 -15.05
CA TYR A 49 -9.34 2.48 -13.61
C TYR A 49 -8.72 3.79 -13.18
N VAL A 50 -7.54 4.16 -13.71
CA VAL A 50 -6.85 5.39 -13.32
C VAL A 50 -7.73 6.63 -13.54
N ARG A 51 -8.38 6.74 -14.70
CA ARG A 51 -9.29 7.85 -15.01
C ARG A 51 -10.47 7.91 -14.04
N ASN A 52 -11.07 6.76 -13.73
CA ASN A 52 -12.22 6.70 -12.83
C ASN A 52 -11.79 6.99 -11.38
N LYS A 53 -10.64 6.45 -10.96
CA LYS A 53 -10.10 6.63 -9.62
C LYS A 53 -9.72 8.09 -9.37
N LEU A 54 -9.10 8.76 -10.35
CA LEU A 54 -8.83 10.21 -10.29
C LEU A 54 -10.11 11.04 -10.13
N LYS A 55 -11.19 10.70 -10.85
CA LYS A 55 -12.49 11.38 -10.66
C LYS A 55 -13.01 11.22 -9.23
N VAL A 56 -12.90 10.03 -8.65
CA VAL A 56 -13.31 9.76 -7.26
C VAL A 56 -12.44 10.53 -6.26
N ILE A 57 -11.12 10.57 -6.46
CA ILE A 57 -10.19 11.28 -5.57
C ILE A 57 -10.42 12.80 -5.61
N LEU A 58 -10.61 13.36 -6.81
CA LEU A 58 -10.77 14.82 -6.99
C LEU A 58 -12.19 15.31 -6.66
N PHE A 59 -13.20 14.49 -6.92
CA PHE A 59 -14.61 14.82 -6.73
C PHE A 59 -15.32 13.71 -5.94
N PRO A 60 -15.00 13.53 -4.64
CA PRO A 60 -15.53 12.43 -3.84
C PRO A 60 -17.07 12.47 -3.73
N PHE A 61 -17.65 13.66 -3.73
CA PHE A 61 -19.11 13.89 -3.69
C PHE A 61 -19.84 13.49 -4.99
N LEU A 62 -19.13 13.27 -6.09
CA LEU A 62 -19.72 12.81 -7.34
C LEU A 62 -19.78 11.28 -7.43
N HIS A 63 -19.11 10.57 -6.52
CA HIS A 63 -19.12 9.12 -6.48
C HIS A 63 -20.43 8.61 -5.85
N ARG A 64 -21.38 8.18 -6.70
CA ARG A 64 -22.67 7.59 -6.27
C ARG A 64 -22.61 6.07 -6.04
N GLY A 65 -21.41 5.48 -5.99
CA GLY A 65 -21.19 4.04 -5.91
C GLY A 65 -21.08 3.50 -4.47
N HIS A 66 -20.93 2.17 -4.36
CA HIS A 66 -20.64 1.48 -3.11
C HIS A 66 -19.16 1.69 -2.74
N TRP A 67 -18.85 2.05 -1.49
CA TRP A 67 -17.48 2.29 -1.00
C TRP A 67 -16.78 1.04 -0.45
N THR A 68 -17.46 -0.11 -0.48
CA THR A 68 -16.90 -1.37 0.01
C THR A 68 -16.06 -2.05 -1.06
N ARG A 69 -14.95 -2.67 -0.65
CA ARG A 69 -14.14 -3.50 -1.54
C ARG A 69 -14.91 -4.74 -2.00
N ILE A 70 -14.62 -5.19 -3.21
CA ILE A 70 -15.18 -6.42 -3.78
C ILE A 70 -14.29 -7.58 -3.39
N THR A 71 -14.86 -8.58 -2.73
CA THR A 71 -14.20 -9.84 -2.38
C THR A 71 -14.69 -10.96 -3.29
N GLU A 72 -13.77 -11.83 -3.71
CA GLU A 72 -14.10 -13.07 -4.40
C GLU A 72 -13.65 -14.27 -3.56
N PRO A 73 -14.48 -15.31 -3.44
CA PRO A 73 -14.09 -16.56 -2.80
C PRO A 73 -13.14 -17.32 -3.74
N ILE A 74 -11.84 -17.33 -3.42
CA ILE A 74 -10.84 -18.13 -4.13
C ILE A 74 -10.39 -19.24 -3.17
N GLY A 75 -10.71 -20.50 -3.48
CA GLY A 75 -10.27 -21.66 -2.69
C GLY A 75 -10.74 -21.66 -1.23
N GLY A 76 -11.96 -21.17 -0.95
CA GLY A 76 -12.53 -21.12 0.41
C GLY A 76 -12.04 -19.94 1.27
N ARG A 77 -11.23 -19.03 0.71
CA ARG A 77 -10.83 -17.77 1.37
C ARG A 77 -11.37 -16.58 0.58
N LEU A 78 -11.86 -15.57 1.30
CA LEU A 78 -12.22 -14.27 0.71
C LEU A 78 -10.93 -13.53 0.32
N SER A 79 -10.69 -13.38 -0.97
CA SER A 79 -9.58 -12.60 -1.52
C SER A 79 -10.10 -11.30 -2.12
N TYR A 80 -9.36 -10.21 -1.97
CA TYR A 80 -9.75 -8.94 -2.57
C TYR A 80 -9.36 -8.87 -4.03
N LYS A 81 -10.23 -8.28 -4.86
CA LYS A 81 -9.90 -7.98 -6.26
C LYS A 81 -8.76 -6.95 -6.37
N PRO A 82 -7.91 -7.07 -7.40
CA PRO A 82 -6.90 -6.06 -7.69
C PRO A 82 -7.53 -4.77 -8.23
N PRO A 83 -6.80 -3.64 -8.19
CA PRO A 83 -7.27 -2.32 -8.61
C PRO A 83 -7.96 -2.30 -9.98
N ALA A 84 -7.44 -3.00 -10.98
CA ALA A 84 -8.01 -3.05 -12.33
C ALA A 84 -9.50 -3.43 -12.38
N PHE A 85 -10.02 -4.16 -11.38
CA PHE A 85 -11.39 -4.66 -11.32
C PHE A 85 -12.20 -4.15 -10.11
N ASP A 86 -11.60 -3.38 -9.20
CA ASP A 86 -12.27 -2.81 -8.03
C ASP A 86 -11.83 -1.35 -7.83
N ILE A 87 -12.75 -0.41 -8.07
CA ILE A 87 -12.49 1.03 -7.92
C ILE A 87 -12.11 1.42 -6.49
N ASN A 88 -12.56 0.66 -5.48
CA ASN A 88 -12.28 0.90 -4.07
C ASN A 88 -10.98 0.26 -3.60
N ALA A 89 -10.39 -0.64 -4.39
CA ALA A 89 -9.09 -1.21 -4.06
C ALA A 89 -8.03 -0.10 -4.05
N LEU A 90 -7.12 -0.21 -3.09
CA LEU A 90 -5.98 0.68 -2.92
C LEU A 90 -4.90 0.32 -3.94
N ASP A 91 -4.29 1.33 -4.53
CA ASP A 91 -3.22 1.19 -5.53
C ASP A 91 -2.02 2.06 -5.13
N LEU A 92 -0.82 1.65 -5.54
CA LEU A 92 0.40 2.44 -5.35
C LEU A 92 0.82 3.19 -6.62
N TYR A 93 0.18 2.89 -7.76
CA TYR A 93 0.46 3.53 -9.03
C TYR A 93 0.13 5.03 -9.01
N ILE A 94 -1.09 5.41 -8.64
CA ILE A 94 -1.53 6.81 -8.60
C ILE A 94 -0.74 7.61 -7.55
N PRO A 95 -0.54 7.14 -6.30
CA PRO A 95 0.34 7.79 -5.34
C PRO A 95 1.74 8.09 -5.88
N LEU A 96 2.42 7.09 -6.46
CA LEU A 96 3.79 7.27 -6.97
C LEU A 96 3.82 8.19 -8.20
N MET A 97 2.88 8.02 -9.13
CA MET A 97 2.78 8.88 -10.31
C MET A 97 2.47 10.32 -9.93
N SER A 98 1.53 10.55 -9.01
CA SER A 98 1.18 11.89 -8.55
C SER A 98 2.33 12.55 -7.76
N PHE A 99 3.11 11.79 -7.00
CA PHE A 99 4.34 12.31 -6.39
C PHE A 99 5.36 12.76 -7.44
N GLY A 100 5.59 11.95 -8.48
CA GLY A 100 6.47 12.32 -9.59
C GLY A 100 5.99 13.58 -10.32
N ILE A 101 4.69 13.67 -10.62
CA ILE A 101 4.09 14.85 -11.24
C ILE A 101 4.23 16.08 -10.33
N TYR A 102 4.03 15.94 -9.02
CA TYR A 102 4.23 17.03 -8.07
C TYR A 102 5.65 17.60 -8.14
N VAL A 103 6.67 16.74 -8.18
CA VAL A 103 8.08 17.16 -8.30
C VAL A 103 8.32 17.88 -9.64
N VAL A 104 7.79 17.34 -10.74
CA VAL A 104 7.88 17.98 -12.07
C VAL A 104 7.19 19.34 -12.09
N LEU A 105 5.98 19.45 -11.54
CA LEU A 105 5.24 20.71 -11.45
C LEU A 105 5.96 21.73 -10.57
N ALA A 106 6.55 21.30 -9.46
CA ALA A 106 7.37 22.16 -8.62
C ALA A 106 8.57 22.71 -9.42
N GLY A 107 9.33 21.84 -10.08
CA GLY A 107 10.45 22.25 -10.94
C GLY A 107 10.03 23.21 -12.05
N PHE A 108 8.92 22.91 -12.74
CA PHE A 108 8.35 23.77 -13.77
C PHE A 108 7.99 25.15 -13.22
N THR A 109 7.35 25.21 -12.05
CA THR A 109 7.01 26.46 -11.36
C THR A 109 8.26 27.29 -11.03
N LEU A 110 9.30 26.65 -10.50
CA LEU A 110 10.56 27.33 -10.21
C LEU A 110 11.23 27.85 -11.50
N GLY A 111 11.13 27.10 -12.60
CA GLY A 111 11.59 27.50 -13.92
C GLY A 111 10.89 28.76 -14.44
N LEU A 112 9.57 28.83 -14.32
CA LEU A 112 8.79 30.02 -14.72
C LEU A 112 9.16 31.28 -13.93
N ILE A 113 9.53 31.13 -12.65
CA ILE A 113 9.92 32.24 -11.78
C ILE A 113 11.42 32.61 -11.97
N GLY A 114 12.16 31.88 -12.82
CA GLY A 114 13.60 32.08 -13.02
C GLY A 114 14.47 31.70 -11.82
N LYS A 115 13.91 30.93 -10.86
CA LYS A 115 14.58 30.48 -9.63
C LYS A 115 14.85 28.98 -9.66
N PHE A 116 14.98 28.40 -10.85
CA PHE A 116 15.29 26.98 -10.97
C PHE A 116 16.72 26.71 -10.50
N SER A 117 16.83 25.92 -9.44
CA SER A 117 18.08 25.30 -9.03
C SER A 117 17.82 23.84 -8.67
N LEU A 118 18.81 22.99 -8.96
CA LEU A 118 18.72 21.57 -8.63
C LEU A 118 18.57 21.37 -7.11
N GLU A 119 19.18 22.25 -6.32
CA GLU A 119 19.06 22.27 -4.86
C GLU A 119 17.63 22.61 -4.40
N ALA A 120 16.97 23.59 -5.02
CA ALA A 120 15.60 23.92 -4.66
C ALA A 120 14.62 22.81 -5.06
N LEU A 121 14.85 22.15 -6.20
CA LEU A 121 14.06 20.99 -6.62
C LEU A 121 14.27 19.79 -5.70
N SER A 122 15.53 19.48 -5.35
CA SER A 122 15.85 18.37 -4.43
C SER A 122 15.29 18.63 -3.03
N LEU A 123 15.24 19.89 -2.59
CA LEU A 123 14.58 20.28 -1.35
C LEU A 123 13.07 20.01 -1.40
N GLN A 124 12.39 20.31 -2.51
CA GLN A 124 10.96 19.99 -2.67
C GLN A 124 10.71 18.48 -2.69
N PHE A 125 11.57 17.71 -3.37
CA PHE A 125 11.52 16.25 -3.38
C PHE A 125 11.67 15.68 -1.96
N THR A 126 12.71 16.08 -1.23
CA THR A 126 12.99 15.59 0.12
C THR A 126 11.90 16.00 1.10
N LYS A 127 11.41 17.25 1.04
CA LYS A 127 10.28 17.71 1.86
C LYS A 127 9.01 16.89 1.59
N GLY A 128 8.71 16.62 0.31
CA GLY A 128 7.57 15.79 -0.07
C GLY A 128 7.69 14.35 0.45
N LEU A 129 8.86 13.74 0.26
CA LEU A 129 9.12 12.37 0.72
C LEU A 129 9.08 12.27 2.26
N PHE A 130 9.70 13.21 2.96
CA PHE A 130 9.69 13.28 4.42
C PHE A 130 8.28 13.50 4.96
N GLY A 131 7.51 14.42 4.34
CA GLY A 131 6.11 14.65 4.69
C GLY A 131 5.25 13.41 4.49
N TRP A 132 5.43 12.69 3.38
CA TRP A 132 4.70 11.45 3.12
C TRP A 132 5.05 10.36 4.15
N PHE A 133 6.34 10.20 4.47
CA PHE A 133 6.80 9.27 5.49
C PHE A 133 6.18 9.58 6.87
N LEU A 134 6.21 10.85 7.29
CA LEU A 134 5.57 11.27 8.55
C LEU A 134 4.07 11.01 8.54
N GLN A 135 3.38 11.25 7.43
CA GLN A 135 1.95 10.99 7.31
C GLN A 135 1.62 9.49 7.44
N VAL A 136 2.43 8.61 6.85
CA VAL A 136 2.31 7.16 7.02
C VAL A 136 2.52 6.75 8.48
N LEU A 137 3.53 7.31 9.15
CA LEU A 137 3.80 7.03 10.56
C LEU A 137 2.63 7.47 11.45
N LEU A 138 2.13 8.69 11.25
CA LEU A 138 0.99 9.23 11.98
C LEU A 138 -0.25 8.36 11.79
N LEU A 139 -0.58 7.99 10.56
CA LEU A 139 -1.72 7.10 10.28
C LEU A 139 -1.54 5.71 10.91
N LYS A 140 -0.33 5.13 10.85
CA LYS A 140 -0.06 3.82 11.46
C LYS A 140 -0.23 3.87 12.97
N VAL A 141 0.28 4.92 13.62
CA VAL A 141 0.12 5.13 15.07
C VAL A 141 -1.34 5.33 15.42
N SER A 142 -2.08 6.18 14.70
CA SER A 142 -3.51 6.40 14.94
C SER A 142 -4.33 5.12 14.81
N LEU A 143 -4.10 4.32 13.77
CA LEU A 143 -4.79 3.04 13.58
C LEU A 143 -4.44 2.03 14.68
N TYR A 144 -3.18 2.01 15.13
CA TYR A 144 -2.75 1.18 16.24
C TYR A 144 -3.45 1.57 17.55
N SER A 145 -3.53 2.87 17.86
CA SER A 145 -4.24 3.39 19.03
C SER A 145 -5.73 3.06 19.03
N LEU A 146 -6.36 2.96 17.85
CA LEU A 146 -7.77 2.60 17.68
C LEU A 146 -8.04 1.09 17.73
N GLY A 147 -7.02 0.25 17.97
CA GLY A 147 -7.15 -1.21 17.96
C GLY A 147 -7.22 -1.82 16.55
N SER A 148 -7.05 -1.02 15.50
CA SER A 148 -7.05 -1.44 14.09
C SER A 148 -5.63 -1.53 13.51
N GLY A 149 -4.67 -2.01 14.31
CA GLY A 149 -3.25 -2.11 13.94
C GLY A 149 -2.95 -3.11 12.80
N GLU A 150 -3.91 -3.97 12.46
CA GLU A 150 -3.75 -5.05 11.47
C GLU A 150 -3.73 -4.58 10.01
N ALA A 151 -3.95 -3.29 9.75
CA ALA A 151 -3.91 -2.76 8.39
C ALA A 151 -2.53 -2.97 7.73
N PRO A 152 -2.46 -3.60 6.53
CA PRO A 152 -1.23 -3.77 5.77
C PRO A 152 -0.50 -2.45 5.55
N LEU A 153 0.83 -2.45 5.67
CA LEU A 153 1.61 -1.21 5.57
C LEU A 153 1.43 -0.54 4.21
N LEU A 154 1.38 -1.33 3.13
CA LEU A 154 1.19 -0.81 1.76
C LEU A 154 -0.17 -0.12 1.57
N ASN A 155 -1.22 -0.54 2.28
CA ASN A 155 -2.51 0.14 2.27
C ASN A 155 -2.41 1.56 2.86
N ILE A 156 -1.66 1.69 3.96
CA ILE A 156 -1.47 2.98 4.64
C ILE A 156 -0.62 3.92 3.78
N VAL A 157 0.44 3.39 3.16
CA VAL A 157 1.28 4.13 2.21
C VAL A 157 0.46 4.63 1.02
N ALA A 158 -0.35 3.75 0.41
CA ALA A 158 -1.24 4.12 -0.68
C ALA A 158 -2.23 5.22 -0.28
N TYR A 159 -2.90 5.05 0.87
CA TYR A 159 -3.87 6.01 1.38
C TYR A 159 -3.27 7.39 1.62
N ALA A 160 -2.12 7.45 2.30
CA ALA A 160 -1.40 8.70 2.55
C ALA A 160 -0.99 9.38 1.23
N GLY A 161 -0.55 8.59 0.24
CA GLY A 161 0.01 9.11 -1.00
C GLY A 161 -1.03 9.69 -1.95
N TYR A 162 -2.31 9.37 -1.84
CA TYR A 162 -3.36 10.03 -2.65
C TYR A 162 -3.44 11.55 -2.41
N ALA A 163 -2.90 12.05 -1.29
CA ALA A 163 -2.78 13.49 -1.03
C ALA A 163 -1.97 14.23 -2.12
N PHE A 164 -1.01 13.56 -2.77
CA PHE A 164 -0.23 14.15 -3.87
C PHE A 164 -1.08 14.47 -5.10
N THR A 165 -2.18 13.75 -5.32
CA THR A 165 -3.12 14.08 -6.42
C THR A 165 -3.75 15.45 -6.19
N GLY A 166 -4.18 15.75 -4.96
CA GLY A 166 -4.68 17.06 -4.58
C GLY A 166 -3.60 18.15 -4.63
N MET A 167 -2.38 17.84 -4.17
CA MET A 167 -1.25 18.79 -4.23
C MET A 167 -0.89 19.17 -5.67
N CYS A 168 -0.95 18.24 -6.63
CA CYS A 168 -0.73 18.55 -8.05
C CYS A 168 -1.74 19.59 -8.56
N VAL A 169 -3.02 19.42 -8.22
CA VAL A 169 -4.07 20.38 -8.59
C VAL A 169 -3.84 21.73 -7.93
N ALA A 170 -3.48 21.73 -6.65
CA ALA A 170 -3.19 22.95 -5.90
C ALA A 170 -1.99 23.73 -6.48
N VAL A 171 -0.87 23.05 -6.78
CA VAL A 171 0.31 23.68 -7.39
C VAL A 171 -0.04 24.26 -8.76
N LYS A 172 -0.77 23.51 -9.60
CA LYS A 172 -1.21 24.01 -10.91
C LYS A 172 -2.10 25.24 -10.77
N GLY A 173 -3.06 25.22 -9.83
CA GLY A 173 -4.01 26.30 -9.62
C GLY A 173 -3.39 27.60 -9.09
N ARG A 174 -2.25 27.55 -8.39
CA ARG A 174 -1.54 28.76 -7.95
C ARG A 174 -0.78 29.48 -9.07
N ASN A 175 -0.48 28.79 -10.17
CA ASN A 175 0.32 29.32 -11.27
C ASN A 175 -0.53 29.81 -12.46
N MET A 176 -1.86 29.66 -12.38
CA MET A 176 -2.85 30.22 -13.31
C MET A 176 -3.35 31.55 -12.75
#